data_AF-A0A4V6JHG7-F1
#
_entry.id   AF-A0A4V6JHG7-F1
#
_cell.length_a   1.000
_cell.length_b   1.000
_cell.length_c   1.000
_cell.angle_alpha   90.00
_cell.angle_beta   90.00
_cell.angle_gamma   90.00
#
_symmetry.space_group_name_H-M   'P 1'
#
loop_
_entity.id
_entity.type
_entity.pdbx_description
1 polymer ?
#
loop_
_entity_poly.entity_id
_entity_poly.type
_entity_poly.pdbx_seq_one_letter_code
_entity_poly.pdbx_strand_id
1 'polypeptide(L)'
;MPTLMRRSKYNKALYMDLMALLFRLLSKSRQQGMLSLEFDIDNPQESEIFSNYPRILADNHLVEFITDYLRLMVSRQYERV
;
A
#
# COMPACT_ATOMS: atom_id res chain seq x y z
N MET A 1 -33.42 4.17 16.16
CA MET A 1 -33.03 3.90 14.76
C MET A 1 -31.86 2.93 14.78
N PRO A 2 -32.00 1.66 14.36
CA PRO A 2 -30.97 0.65 14.61
C PRO A 2 -29.84 0.75 13.56
N THR A 3 -28.65 1.17 13.98
CA THR A 3 -27.43 1.16 13.16
C THR A 3 -26.69 -0.18 13.25
N LEU A 4 -27.42 -1.30 13.14
CA LEU A 4 -26.88 -2.64 13.36
C LEU A 4 -26.61 -3.42 12.06
N MET A 5 -26.25 -2.72 10.99
CA MET A 5 -25.68 -3.33 9.77
C MET A 5 -24.38 -2.62 9.38
N ARG A 6 -23.38 -2.67 10.27
CA ARG A 6 -22.01 -2.35 9.87
C ARG A 6 -21.36 -3.63 9.36
N ARG A 7 -21.39 -3.85 8.04
CA ARG A 7 -20.57 -4.88 7.40
C ARG A 7 -19.11 -4.61 7.80
N SER A 8 -18.38 -5.64 8.23
CA SER A 8 -16.95 -5.49 8.55
C SER A 8 -16.23 -4.85 7.35
N LYS A 9 -15.53 -3.73 7.59
CA LYS A 9 -14.70 -3.06 6.58
C LYS A 9 -13.66 -4.04 6.02
N TYR A 10 -13.18 -4.94 6.88
CA TYR A 10 -12.24 -6.00 6.56
C TYR A 10 -13.00 -7.25 6.11
N ASN A 11 -12.87 -7.59 4.84
CA ASN A 11 -13.46 -8.76 4.22
C ASN A 11 -12.43 -9.46 3.34
N LYS A 12 -12.74 -10.68 2.88
CA LYS A 12 -11.83 -11.49 2.05
C LYS A 12 -11.32 -10.73 0.82
N ALA A 13 -12.16 -9.92 0.17
CA ALA A 13 -11.75 -9.17 -1.01
C ALA A 13 -10.68 -8.12 -0.65
N LEU A 14 -10.85 -7.36 0.43
CA LEU A 14 -9.86 -6.39 0.90
C LEU A 14 -8.51 -7.08 1.21
N TYR A 15 -8.52 -8.24 1.86
CA TYR A 15 -7.28 -8.98 2.14
C TYR A 15 -6.60 -9.47 0.86
N MET A 16 -7.36 -9.95 -0.13
CA MET A 16 -6.81 -10.34 -1.42
C MET A 16 -6.24 -9.14 -2.18
N ASP A 17 -6.95 -8.02 -2.19
CA ASP A 17 -6.49 -6.75 -2.77
C ASP A 17 -5.17 -6.33 -2.10
N LEU A 18 -5.08 -6.40 -0.77
CA LEU A 18 -3.90 -6.03 0.00
C LEU A 18 -2.70 -6.94 -0.31
N MET A 19 -2.91 -8.25 -0.35
CA MET A 19 -1.85 -9.20 -0.71
C MET A 19 -1.35 -8.97 -2.14
N ALA A 20 -2.26 -8.69 -3.08
CA ALA A 20 -1.90 -8.39 -4.46
C ALA A 20 -1.12 -7.06 -4.59
N LEU A 21 -1.54 -6.02 -3.87
CA LEU A 21 -0.83 -4.73 -3.80
C LEU A 21 0.60 -4.91 -3.29
N LEU A 22 0.76 -5.58 -2.15
CA LEU A 22 2.08 -5.85 -1.55
C LEU A 22 2.95 -6.69 -2.50
N PHE A 23 2.38 -7.70 -3.15
CA PHE A 23 3.10 -8.49 -4.14
C PHE A 23 3.63 -7.62 -5.29
N ARG A 24 2.82 -6.68 -5.82
CA ARG A 24 3.25 -5.78 -6.90
C ARG A 24 4.36 -4.84 -6.46
N LEU A 25 4.24 -4.23 -5.29
CA LEU A 25 5.27 -3.35 -4.72
C LEU A 25 6.59 -4.11 -4.52
N LEU A 26 6.54 -5.27 -3.86
CA LEU A 26 7.73 -6.09 -3.64
C LEU A 26 8.33 -6.66 -4.94
N SER A 27 7.49 -6.97 -5.93
CA SER A 27 7.97 -7.43 -7.24
C SER A 27 8.71 -6.32 -7.98
N LYS A 28 8.17 -5.08 -7.94
CA LYS A 28 8.85 -3.90 -8.49
C LYS A 28 10.17 -3.64 -7.78
N SER A 29 10.20 -3.67 -6.44
CA SER A 29 11.45 -3.47 -5.69
C SER A 29 12.51 -4.53 -5.99
N ARG A 30 12.10 -5.79 -6.22
CA ARG A 30 13.01 -6.86 -6.62
C ARG A 30 13.60 -6.65 -8.01
N GLN A 31 12.82 -6.11 -8.95
CA GLN A 31 13.23 -5.93 -10.34
C GLN A 31 14.02 -4.63 -10.57
N GLN A 32 13.61 -3.54 -9.92
CA GLN A 32 14.09 -2.18 -10.18
C GLN A 32 14.83 -1.57 -8.99
N GLY A 33 14.93 -2.29 -7.86
CA GLY A 33 15.54 -1.82 -6.62
C GLY A 33 14.56 -1.12 -5.69
N MET A 34 14.92 -1.01 -4.41
CA MET A 34 14.04 -0.45 -3.36
C MET A 34 13.66 1.02 -3.60
N LEU A 35 14.58 1.83 -4.15
CA LEU A 35 14.34 3.25 -4.47
C LEU A 35 13.24 3.45 -5.51
N SER A 36 12.99 2.47 -6.38
CA SER A 36 11.93 2.56 -7.39
C SER A 36 10.52 2.71 -6.81
N LEU A 37 10.34 2.40 -5.51
CA LEU A 37 9.08 2.53 -4.80
C LEU A 37 8.81 3.93 -4.24
N GLU A 38 9.80 4.83 -4.20
CA GLU A 38 9.71 6.13 -3.54
C GLU A 38 8.50 6.95 -4.02
N PHE A 39 8.32 7.07 -5.34
CA PHE A 39 7.15 7.76 -5.89
C PHE A 39 5.82 7.11 -5.47
N ASP A 40 5.74 5.77 -5.48
CA ASP A 40 4.50 5.05 -5.18
C ASP A 40 4.10 5.16 -3.71
N ILE A 41 5.08 5.20 -2.80
CA ILE A 41 4.83 5.29 -1.36
C ILE A 41 4.64 6.73 -0.89
N ASP A 42 5.26 7.70 -1.55
CA ASP A 42 5.10 9.13 -1.22
C ASP A 42 3.79 9.68 -1.79
N ASN A 43 3.40 9.23 -2.99
CA ASN A 43 2.20 9.68 -3.67
C ASN A 43 1.27 8.50 -4.00
N PRO A 44 0.72 7.78 -3.01
CA PRO A 44 -0.11 6.60 -3.27
C PRO A 44 -1.37 6.92 -4.08
N GLN A 45 -1.88 8.15 -4.04
CA GLN A 45 -3.04 8.57 -4.84
C GLN A 45 -2.70 8.78 -6.32
N GLU A 46 -1.43 9.05 -6.65
CA GLU A 46 -0.94 9.26 -8.02
C GLU A 46 -0.26 8.01 -8.58
N SER A 47 0.00 7.00 -7.75
CA SER A 47 0.61 5.75 -8.15
C SER A 47 -0.31 4.89 -9.01
N GLU A 48 0.19 4.47 -10.17
CA GLU A 48 -0.48 3.46 -11.01
C GLU A 48 -0.64 2.11 -10.30
N ILE A 49 0.26 1.77 -9.37
CA ILE A 49 0.14 0.52 -8.61
C ILE A 49 -1.07 0.59 -7.70
N PHE A 50 -1.22 1.68 -6.94
CA PHE A 50 -2.30 1.86 -5.99
C PHE A 50 -3.65 2.15 -6.67
N SER A 51 -3.67 2.81 -7.82
CA SER A 51 -4.91 3.10 -8.57
C SER A 51 -5.69 1.84 -8.97
N ASN A 52 -4.99 0.71 -9.12
CA ASN A 52 -5.60 -0.60 -9.34
C ASN A 52 -6.36 -1.16 -8.12
N TYR A 53 -6.24 -0.53 -6.94
CA TYR A 53 -6.82 -0.98 -5.68
C TYR A 53 -7.64 0.11 -4.98
N PRO A 54 -8.74 0.60 -5.58
CA PRO A 54 -9.53 1.70 -5.03
C PRO A 54 -10.12 1.41 -3.65
N ARG A 55 -10.36 0.14 -3.31
CA ARG A 55 -10.84 -0.27 -1.98
C ARG A 55 -9.80 0.00 -0.88
N ILE A 56 -8.51 -0.13 -1.22
CA ILE A 56 -7.41 0.18 -0.30
C ILE A 56 -7.22 1.69 -0.22
N LEU A 57 -7.21 2.38 -1.36
CA LEU A 57 -7.09 3.84 -1.42
C LEU A 57 -8.20 4.58 -0.65
N ALA A 58 -9.39 3.98 -0.54
CA ALA A 58 -10.47 4.52 0.27
C ALA A 58 -10.22 4.47 1.79
N ASP A 59 -9.23 3.70 2.25
CA ASP A 59 -8.83 3.60 3.66
C ASP A 59 -7.46 4.24 3.87
N ASN A 60 -7.45 5.55 4.13
CA ASN A 60 -6.23 6.33 4.33
C ASN A 60 -5.35 5.78 5.45
N HIS A 61 -5.93 5.25 6.53
CA HIS A 61 -5.14 4.70 7.64
C HIS A 61 -4.44 3.40 7.23
N LEU A 62 -5.08 2.56 6.40
CA LEU A 62 -4.44 1.38 5.85
C LEU A 62 -3.29 1.78 4.90
N VAL A 63 -3.53 2.75 4.01
CA VAL A 63 -2.52 3.26 3.07
C VAL A 63 -1.33 3.83 3.82
N GLU A 64 -1.55 4.75 4.76
CA GLU A 64 -0.50 5.37 5.58
C GLU A 64 0.33 4.32 6.31
N PHE A 65 -0.34 3.34 6.93
CA PHE A 65 0.33 2.25 7.64
C PHE A 65 1.29 1.44 6.74
N ILE A 66 0.85 1.06 5.53
CA ILE A 66 1.70 0.30 4.62
C ILE A 66 2.80 1.16 3.99
N THR A 67 2.51 2.41 3.63
CA THR A 67 3.49 3.32 3.03
C THR A 67 4.57 3.71 4.03
N ASP A 68 4.23 3.94 5.30
CA ASP A 68 5.21 4.30 6.33
C ASP A 68 6.20 3.17 6.60
N TYR A 69 5.73 1.93 6.64
CA TYR A 69 6.62 0.78 6.77
C TYR A 69 7.59 0.69 5.59
N LEU A 70 7.10 0.87 4.35
CA LEU A 70 7.94 0.85 3.16
C LEU A 70 8.90 2.04 3.10
N ARG A 71 8.50 3.24 3.54
CA ARG A 71 9.38 4.41 3.68
C ARG A 71 10.53 4.09 4.62
N LEU A 72 10.27 3.49 5.78
CA LEU A 72 11.34 3.08 6.70
C LEU A 72 12.34 2.10 6.05
N MET A 73 11.86 1.20 5.18
CA MET A 73 12.75 0.29 4.43
C MET A 73 13.58 1.03 3.37
N VAL A 74 12.98 1.99 2.66
CA VAL A 74 13.65 2.83 1.66
C VAL A 74 14.68 3.75 2.32
N SER A 75 14.33 4.44 3.41
CA SER A 75 15.23 5.34 4.14
C SER A 75 16.47 4.62 4.67
N ARG A 76 16.32 3.39 5.18
CA ARG A 76 17.48 2.56 5.59
C ARG A 76 18.42 2.21 4.44
N GLN A 77 17.91 2.20 3.20
CA GLN A 77 18.74 1.95 2.03
C GLN A 77 19.54 3.19 1.65
N TYR A 78 19.01 4.41 1.85
CA TYR A 78 19.73 5.66 1.65
C TYR A 78 20.95 5.78 2.58
N GLU A 79 20.85 5.33 3.82
CA GLU A 79 21.97 5.35 4.79
C GLU A 79 23.14 4.42 4.42
N ARG A 80 22.94 3.50 3.47
CA ARG A 80 23.96 2.54 3.03
C ARG A 80 24.67 2.93 1.72
N VAL A 81 24.26 4.03 1.11
CA VAL A 81 24.85 4.58 -0.14
C VAL A 81 25.75 5.75 0.23
#